data_AF-A0A4Q7RBN5-F1
#
_entry.id   AF-A0A4Q7RBN5-F1
#
_cell.length_a   1.000
_cell.length_b   1.000
_cell.length_c   1.000
_cell.angle_alpha   90.00
_cell.angle_beta   90.00
_cell.angle_gamma   90.00
#
_symmetry.space_group_name_H-M   'P 1'
#
loop_
_entity.id
_entity.type
_entity.pdbx_description
1 polymer ?
#
loop_
_entity_poly.entity_id
_entity_poly.type
_entity_poly.pdbx_seq_one_letter_code
_entity_poly.pdbx_strand_id
1 'polypeptide(L)'
;MRAAARAALPVIVAAALSGCSSVGDVAGAVAGVAAGTASANPAVAIGVAIGVKAATDATAKYVFRTWHTAEQDSIAAIIGTTPPGTAAPWEIRHRIPYENRQGTVRVVREIRSALADCREALFSVEEDKETRWFQVVACRQETGWKWASAEPAVPRWGSLQ
;
A
#
# COMPACT_ATOMS: atom_id res chain seq x y z
N MET A 1 -4.04 -13.41 46.81
CA MET A 1 -3.66 -12.40 45.79
C MET A 1 -2.28 -12.58 45.15
N ARG A 2 -1.33 -13.35 45.74
CA ARG A 2 0.03 -13.55 45.15
C ARG A 2 0.12 -14.51 43.97
N ALA A 3 -0.91 -15.34 43.72
CA ALA A 3 -0.91 -16.33 42.64
C ALA A 3 -1.31 -15.75 41.27
N ALA A 4 -2.24 -14.78 41.23
CA ALA A 4 -2.67 -14.13 39.99
C ALA A 4 -1.55 -13.30 39.34
N ALA A 5 -0.69 -12.67 40.15
CA ALA A 5 0.47 -11.91 39.67
C ALA A 5 1.56 -12.79 39.02
N ARG A 6 1.64 -14.08 39.40
CA ARG A 6 2.63 -15.02 38.84
C ARG A 6 2.17 -15.66 37.53
N ALA A 7 0.86 -15.70 37.27
CA ALA A 7 0.30 -16.23 36.02
C ALA A 7 0.26 -15.19 34.88
N ALA A 8 0.32 -13.89 35.19
CA ALA A 8 0.34 -12.83 34.18
C ALA A 8 1.70 -12.70 33.45
N LEU A 9 2.80 -12.99 34.15
CA LEU A 9 4.16 -12.88 33.62
C LEU A 9 4.44 -13.84 32.43
N PRO A 10 4.07 -15.14 32.47
CA PRO A 10 4.33 -16.05 31.35
C PRO A 10 3.47 -15.74 30.11
N VAL A 11 2.27 -15.16 30.28
CA VAL A 11 1.39 -14.79 29.16
C VAL A 11 1.93 -13.56 28.40
N ILE A 12 2.45 -12.57 29.12
CA ILE A 12 3.07 -11.37 28.52
C ILE A 12 4.37 -11.74 27.79
N VAL A 13 5.17 -12.65 28.35
CA VAL A 13 6.38 -13.16 27.69
C VAL A 13 6.02 -13.97 26.44
N ALA A 14 5.01 -14.86 26.50
CA ALA A 14 4.55 -15.61 25.33
C ALA A 14 4.00 -14.70 24.20
N ALA A 15 3.35 -13.58 24.53
CA ALA A 15 2.87 -12.60 23.56
C ALA A 15 4.00 -11.76 22.93
N ALA A 16 5.14 -11.59 23.62
CA ALA A 16 6.32 -10.91 23.08
C ALA A 16 7.14 -11.80 22.13
N LEU A 17 6.99 -13.13 22.22
CA LEU A 17 7.74 -14.11 21.44
C LEU A 17 7.12 -14.44 20.05
N SER A 18 5.93 -13.93 19.72
CA SER A 18 5.29 -14.09 18.40
C SER A 18 5.54 -12.91 17.44
N GLY A 19 6.54 -12.08 17.73
CA GLY A 19 6.78 -10.72 17.21
C GLY A 19 7.09 -10.52 15.71
N CYS A 20 6.52 -11.30 14.79
CA CYS A 20 6.66 -11.05 13.36
C CYS A 20 5.37 -10.63 12.64
N SER A 21 4.20 -10.56 13.28
CA SER A 21 2.93 -10.41 12.55
C SER A 21 2.11 -9.13 12.76
N SER A 22 2.47 -8.18 13.64
CA SER A 22 1.72 -6.90 13.69
C SER A 22 2.32 -5.84 14.61
N VAL A 23 3.10 -4.91 14.03
CA VAL A 23 3.53 -3.68 14.70
C VAL A 23 2.33 -2.91 15.29
N GLY A 24 1.17 -2.92 14.62
CA GLY A 24 -0.06 -2.28 15.09
C GLY A 24 -0.71 -2.94 16.31
N ASP A 25 -0.65 -4.26 16.46
CA ASP A 25 -1.25 -4.93 17.63
C ASP A 25 -0.36 -4.79 18.86
N VAL A 26 0.96 -4.86 18.67
CA VAL A 26 1.93 -4.65 19.76
C VAL A 26 1.89 -3.20 20.25
N ALA A 27 1.90 -2.23 19.34
CA ALA A 27 1.80 -0.82 19.71
C ALA A 27 0.48 -0.50 20.43
N GLY A 28 -0.65 -1.04 19.94
CA GLY A 28 -1.95 -0.92 20.58
C GLY A 28 -1.97 -1.53 21.99
N ALA A 29 -1.48 -2.77 22.15
CA ALA A 29 -1.45 -3.45 23.44
C ALA A 29 -0.58 -2.71 24.46
N VAL A 30 0.63 -2.28 24.09
CA VAL A 30 1.54 -1.54 24.98
C VAL A 30 0.94 -0.20 25.40
N ALA A 31 0.39 0.56 24.45
CA ALA A 31 -0.25 1.85 24.75
C ALA A 31 -1.49 1.67 25.65
N GLY A 32 -2.29 0.63 25.42
CA GLY A 32 -3.43 0.30 26.25
C GLY A 32 -3.04 -0.07 27.69
N VAL A 33 -2.00 -0.89 27.86
CA VAL A 33 -1.47 -1.24 29.20
C VAL A 33 -0.99 0.01 29.93
N ALA A 34 -0.20 0.87 29.27
CA ALA A 34 0.31 2.10 29.88
C ALA A 34 -0.82 3.08 30.25
N ALA A 35 -1.81 3.26 29.39
CA ALA A 35 -2.97 4.11 29.68
C ALA A 35 -3.85 3.51 30.79
N GLY A 36 -4.01 2.19 30.82
CA GLY A 36 -4.75 1.47 31.85
C GLY A 36 -4.10 1.55 33.22
N THR A 37 -2.78 1.47 33.30
CA THR A 37 -2.04 1.64 34.57
C THR A 37 -2.06 3.09 35.04
N ALA A 38 -1.90 4.06 34.13
CA ALA A 38 -1.92 5.48 34.48
C ALA A 38 -3.32 5.97 34.91
N SER A 39 -4.38 5.49 34.27
CA SER A 39 -5.76 5.88 34.57
C SER A 39 -6.46 4.99 35.60
N ALA A 40 -5.85 3.86 35.96
CA ALA A 40 -6.47 2.77 36.73
C ALA A 40 -7.85 2.35 36.19
N ASN A 41 -8.11 2.56 34.89
CA ASN A 41 -9.40 2.33 34.26
C ASN A 41 -9.28 1.38 33.06
N PRO A 42 -9.88 0.17 33.12
CA PRO A 42 -9.80 -0.80 32.03
C PRO A 42 -10.51 -0.35 30.75
N ALA A 43 -11.56 0.49 30.85
CA ALA A 43 -12.22 1.04 29.67
C ALA A 43 -11.29 2.01 28.91
N VAL A 44 -10.50 2.81 29.64
CA VAL A 44 -9.47 3.68 29.04
C VAL A 44 -8.38 2.85 28.38
N ALA A 45 -7.93 1.77 29.03
CA ALA A 45 -6.94 0.85 28.46
C ALA A 45 -7.38 0.29 27.10
N ILE A 46 -8.61 -0.22 27.02
CA ILE A 46 -9.18 -0.79 25.79
C ILE A 46 -9.34 0.30 24.72
N GLY A 47 -9.86 1.48 25.09
CA GLY A 47 -10.04 2.59 24.16
C GLY A 47 -8.73 3.05 23.52
N VAL A 48 -7.68 3.24 24.33
CA VAL A 48 -6.34 3.61 23.83
C VAL A 48 -5.77 2.50 22.94
N ALA A 49 -5.91 1.23 23.34
CA ALA A 49 -5.39 0.11 22.55
C ALA A 49 -5.99 0.06 21.14
N ILE A 50 -7.33 0.15 21.04
CA ILE A 50 -8.04 0.15 19.77
C ILE A 50 -7.67 1.38 18.95
N GLY A 51 -7.59 2.56 19.57
CA GLY A 51 -7.24 3.80 18.89
C GLY A 51 -5.85 3.77 18.26
N VAL A 52 -4.84 3.33 19.02
CA VAL A 52 -3.45 3.23 18.53
C VAL A 52 -3.31 2.19 17.43
N LYS A 53 -3.97 1.03 17.57
CA LYS A 53 -4.01 0.01 16.52
C LYS A 53 -4.61 0.59 15.23
N ALA A 54 -5.79 1.20 15.33
CA ALA A 54 -6.50 1.76 14.17
C ALA A 54 -5.67 2.86 13.48
N ALA A 55 -5.02 3.73 14.25
CA ALA A 55 -4.14 4.76 13.71
C ALA A 55 -2.93 4.18 12.98
N THR A 56 -2.31 3.13 13.55
CA THR A 56 -1.17 2.44 12.92
C THR A 56 -1.58 1.77 11.61
N ASP A 57 -2.70 1.04 11.63
CA ASP A 57 -3.22 0.34 10.44
C ASP A 57 -3.63 1.34 9.34
N ALA A 58 -4.25 2.46 9.70
CA ALA A 58 -4.60 3.52 8.75
C ALA A 58 -3.35 4.17 8.14
N THR A 59 -2.33 4.42 8.96
CA THR A 59 -1.06 4.99 8.51
C THR A 59 -0.35 4.05 7.54
N ALA A 60 -0.24 2.76 7.88
CA ALA A 60 0.36 1.77 7.00
C ALA A 60 -0.36 1.71 5.64
N LYS A 61 -1.69 1.64 5.64
CA LYS A 61 -2.50 1.67 4.41
C LYS A 61 -2.27 2.94 3.59
N TYR A 62 -2.18 4.09 4.24
CA TYR A 62 -1.90 5.36 3.56
C TYR A 62 -0.52 5.37 2.88
N VAL A 63 0.51 4.91 3.60
CA VAL A 63 1.88 4.80 3.06
C VAL A 63 1.92 3.85 1.87
N PHE A 64 1.34 2.65 2.00
CA PHE A 64 1.30 1.69 0.90
C PHE A 64 0.56 2.25 -0.31
N ARG A 65 -0.62 2.87 -0.13
CA ARG A 65 -1.34 3.52 -1.23
C ARG A 65 -0.50 4.58 -1.93
N THR A 66 0.27 5.36 -1.17
CA THR A 66 1.14 6.40 -1.73
C THR A 66 2.26 5.80 -2.58
N TRP A 67 2.91 4.73 -2.12
CA TRP A 67 3.94 4.03 -2.88
C TRP A 67 3.39 3.40 -4.16
N HIS A 68 2.25 2.71 -4.08
CA HIS A 68 1.60 2.14 -5.27
C HIS A 68 1.20 3.23 -6.28
N THR A 69 0.70 4.37 -5.80
CA THR A 69 0.37 5.52 -6.66
C THR A 69 1.62 6.08 -7.34
N ALA A 70 2.74 6.18 -6.62
CA ALA A 70 3.99 6.68 -7.18
C ALA A 70 4.55 5.75 -8.27
N GLU A 71 4.46 4.44 -8.08
CA GLU A 71 4.84 3.44 -9.09
C GLU A 71 3.95 3.55 -10.33
N GLN A 72 2.62 3.61 -10.16
CA GLN A 72 1.67 3.78 -11.26
C GLN A 72 1.89 5.08 -12.03
N ASP A 73 2.17 6.18 -11.33
CA ASP A 73 2.47 7.48 -11.93
C ASP A 73 3.79 7.47 -12.71
N SER A 74 4.82 6.80 -12.20
CA SER A 74 6.10 6.60 -12.91
C SER A 74 5.89 5.84 -14.21
N ILE A 75 5.20 4.69 -14.16
CA ILE A 75 4.89 3.88 -15.35
C ILE A 75 4.05 4.68 -16.35
N ALA A 76 3.02 5.39 -15.89
CA ALA A 76 2.16 6.21 -16.74
C ALA A 76 2.94 7.35 -17.43
N ALA A 77 3.88 7.98 -16.73
CA ALA A 77 4.75 8.99 -17.32
C ALA A 77 5.62 8.42 -18.44
N ILE A 78 6.21 7.23 -18.24
CA ILE A 78 7.01 6.54 -19.27
C ILE A 78 6.15 6.14 -20.47
N ILE A 79 4.95 5.60 -20.26
CA ILE A 79 3.99 5.31 -21.34
C ILE A 79 3.71 6.58 -22.17
N GLY A 80 3.56 7.72 -21.50
CA GLY A 80 3.28 9.00 -22.12
C GLY A 80 4.39 9.53 -23.03
N THR A 81 5.65 9.20 -22.76
CA THR A 81 6.80 9.63 -23.57
C THR A 81 7.28 8.57 -24.56
N THR A 82 6.83 7.32 -24.41
CA THR A 82 7.26 6.20 -25.25
C THR A 82 6.42 6.10 -26.53
N PRO A 83 7.03 6.12 -27.73
CA PRO A 83 6.30 5.91 -28.98
C PRO A 83 5.65 4.53 -29.08
N PRO A 84 4.50 4.39 -29.77
CA PRO A 84 3.88 3.10 -30.05
C PRO A 84 4.83 2.11 -30.75
N GLY A 85 4.79 0.84 -30.35
CA GLY A 85 5.65 -0.23 -30.86
C GLY A 85 7.05 -0.27 -30.23
N THR A 86 7.44 0.74 -29.46
CA THR A 86 8.74 0.80 -28.78
C THR A 86 8.64 0.39 -27.32
N ALA A 87 9.80 0.09 -26.73
CA ALA A 87 9.92 -0.27 -25.33
C ALA A 87 10.87 0.69 -24.60
N ALA A 88 10.59 1.00 -23.34
CA ALA A 88 11.39 1.86 -22.49
C ALA A 88 11.48 1.27 -21.06
N PRO A 89 12.62 1.41 -20.38
CA PRO A 89 12.75 0.97 -18.99
C PRO A 89 11.97 1.90 -18.05
N TRP A 90 11.52 1.37 -16.93
CA TRP A 90 10.95 2.14 -15.82
C TRP A 90 11.55 1.64 -14.50
N GLU A 91 11.67 2.54 -13.52
CA GLU A 91 12.14 2.23 -12.17
C GLU A 91 11.49 3.19 -11.17
N ILE A 92 11.23 2.71 -9.96
CA ILE A 92 10.83 3.53 -8.81
C ILE A 92 11.86 3.38 -7.68
N ARG A 93 12.40 4.51 -7.20
CA ARG A 93 13.30 4.56 -6.04
C ARG A 93 12.64 5.35 -4.91
N HIS A 94 12.27 4.63 -3.85
CA HIS A 94 11.76 5.22 -2.63
C HIS A 94 12.91 5.68 -1.72
N ARG A 95 12.65 6.70 -0.89
CA ARG A 95 13.63 7.22 0.09
C ARG A 95 14.08 6.15 1.09
N ILE A 96 13.14 5.31 1.50
CA ILE A 96 13.41 4.08 2.24
C ILE A 96 13.41 2.97 1.17
N PRO A 97 14.50 2.20 0.99
CA PRO A 97 14.64 1.24 -0.10
C PRO A 97 13.79 -0.03 0.18
N TYR A 98 12.48 0.16 0.23
CA TYR A 98 11.48 -0.86 0.42
C TYR A 98 10.55 -0.82 -0.80
N GLU A 99 10.26 -1.97 -1.40
CA GLU A 99 9.43 -2.09 -2.62
C GLU A 99 9.94 -1.22 -3.79
N ASN A 100 11.26 -1.06 -3.93
CA ASN A 100 11.82 -0.51 -5.17
C ASN A 100 11.65 -1.56 -6.27
N ARG A 101 11.08 -1.14 -7.40
CA ARG A 101 10.75 -2.02 -8.53
C ARG A 101 11.24 -1.40 -9.83
N GLN A 102 11.49 -2.27 -10.79
CA GLN A 102 11.92 -1.89 -12.12
C GLN A 102 11.34 -2.85 -13.17
N GLY A 103 11.42 -2.45 -14.43
CA GLY A 103 11.11 -3.32 -15.55
C GLY A 103 11.05 -2.55 -16.85
N THR A 104 10.28 -3.07 -17.81
CA THR A 104 10.16 -2.50 -19.15
C THR A 104 8.70 -2.26 -19.50
N VAL A 105 8.40 -1.08 -20.04
CA VAL A 105 7.12 -0.73 -20.63
C VAL A 105 7.22 -0.83 -22.14
N ARG A 106 6.22 -1.43 -22.81
CA ARG A 106 6.05 -1.41 -24.26
C ARG A 106 4.66 -0.90 -24.61
N VAL A 107 4.60 0.21 -25.34
CA VAL A 107 3.32 0.78 -25.81
C VAL A 107 2.84 -0.03 -27.01
N VAL A 108 1.65 -0.63 -26.89
CA VAL A 108 1.10 -1.52 -27.93
C VAL A 108 0.17 -0.79 -28.89
N ARG A 109 -0.59 0.21 -28.41
CA ARG A 109 -1.44 1.04 -29.26
C ARG A 109 -1.76 2.40 -28.64
N GLU A 110 -2.10 3.36 -29.49
CA GLU A 110 -2.79 4.59 -29.07
C GLU A 110 -4.30 4.44 -29.26
N ILE A 111 -5.05 4.98 -28.32
CA ILE A 111 -6.50 5.02 -28.32
C ILE A 111 -6.89 6.49 -28.25
N ARG A 112 -7.31 7.06 -29.39
CA ARG A 112 -7.70 8.48 -29.49
C ARG A 112 -9.20 8.58 -29.76
N SER A 113 -9.87 9.43 -29.00
CA SER A 113 -11.30 9.72 -29.15
C SER A 113 -11.55 11.20 -28.87
N ALA A 114 -12.76 11.68 -29.17
CA ALA A 114 -13.15 13.04 -28.83
C ALA A 114 -13.10 13.35 -27.32
N LEU A 115 -13.10 12.32 -26.46
CA LEU A 115 -13.17 12.46 -25.01
C LEU A 115 -11.83 12.18 -24.30
N ALA A 116 -10.92 11.45 -24.95
CA ALA A 116 -9.69 11.00 -24.31
C ALA A 116 -8.60 10.62 -25.33
N ASP A 117 -7.36 11.00 -24.99
CA ASP A 117 -6.14 10.51 -25.58
C ASP A 117 -5.47 9.53 -24.62
N CYS A 118 -5.49 8.24 -24.97
CA CYS A 118 -4.94 7.17 -24.16
C CYS A 118 -3.93 6.31 -24.93
N ARG A 119 -3.14 5.56 -24.18
CA ARG A 119 -2.18 4.58 -24.68
C ARG A 119 -2.33 3.31 -23.90
N GLU A 120 -2.39 2.20 -24.61
CA GLU A 120 -2.31 0.88 -24.00
C GLU A 120 -0.86 0.40 -24.08
N ALA A 121 -0.39 -0.19 -22.99
CA ALA A 121 0.94 -0.72 -22.87
C ALA A 121 0.94 -2.07 -22.14
N LEU A 122 1.97 -2.86 -22.41
CA LEU A 122 2.38 -3.98 -21.58
C LEU A 122 3.57 -3.52 -20.76
N PHE A 123 3.57 -3.76 -19.45
CA PHE A 123 4.75 -3.51 -18.62
C PHE A 123 5.16 -4.78 -17.87
N SER A 124 6.46 -4.93 -17.66
CA SER A 124 7.02 -5.96 -16.81
C SER A 124 7.39 -5.41 -15.44
N VAL A 125 7.30 -6.26 -14.43
CA VAL A 125 7.94 -6.08 -13.13
C VAL A 125 9.01 -7.16 -13.00
N GLU A 126 10.25 -6.73 -12.79
CA GLU A 126 11.38 -7.61 -12.55
C GLU A 126 11.51 -7.89 -11.04
N GLU A 127 11.50 -9.16 -10.69
CA GLU A 127 11.81 -9.68 -9.36
C GLU A 127 13.00 -10.64 -9.49
N ASP A 128 13.72 -10.91 -8.40
CA ASP A 128 15.02 -11.60 -8.39
C ASP A 128 15.13 -12.83 -9.32
N LYS A 129 14.04 -13.58 -9.49
CA LYS A 129 13.99 -14.80 -10.32
C LYS A 129 12.88 -14.82 -11.35
N GLU A 130 12.01 -13.81 -11.38
CA GLU A 130 10.79 -13.85 -12.18
C GLU A 130 10.50 -12.49 -12.81
N THR A 131 9.98 -12.51 -14.03
CA THR A 131 9.49 -11.31 -14.72
C THR A 131 8.02 -11.50 -15.01
N ARG A 132 7.18 -10.65 -14.41
CA ARG A 132 5.73 -10.72 -14.57
C ARG A 132 5.26 -9.60 -15.48
N TRP A 133 4.43 -9.94 -16.47
CA TRP A 133 3.90 -9.00 -17.44
C TRP A 133 2.45 -8.66 -17.13
N PHE A 134 2.12 -7.39 -17.30
CA PHE A 134 0.80 -6.83 -17.02
C PHE A 134 0.38 -5.88 -18.14
N GLN A 135 -0.93 -5.77 -18.36
CA GLN A 135 -1.52 -4.82 -19.29
C GLN A 135 -2.01 -3.59 -18.54
N VAL A 136 -1.82 -2.42 -19.13
CA VAL A 136 -2.26 -1.14 -18.57
C VAL A 136 -2.71 -0.20 -19.68
N VAL A 137 -3.64 0.68 -19.34
CA VAL A 137 -3.97 1.85 -20.14
C VAL A 137 -3.56 3.09 -19.36
N ALA A 138 -2.88 4.05 -19.99
CA ALA A 138 -2.62 5.36 -19.44
C ALA A 138 -3.29 6.41 -20.32
N CYS A 139 -3.97 7.37 -19.71
CA CYS A 139 -4.66 8.45 -20.40
C CYS A 139 -4.04 9.79 -20.06
N ARG A 140 -4.00 10.69 -21.03
CA ARG A 140 -3.53 12.06 -20.84
C ARG A 140 -4.57 12.85 -20.04
N GLN A 141 -4.13 13.45 -18.95
CA GLN A 141 -4.87 14.40 -18.13
C GLN A 141 -4.18 15.78 -18.16
N GLU A 142 -4.79 16.78 -17.52
CA GLU A 142 -4.25 18.15 -17.46
C GLU A 142 -2.83 18.20 -16.89
N THR A 143 -2.54 17.40 -15.86
CA THR A 143 -1.24 17.39 -15.17
C THR A 143 -0.25 16.36 -15.74
N GLY A 144 -0.59 15.68 -16.84
CA GLY A 144 0.26 14.66 -17.45
C GLY A 144 -0.46 13.33 -17.69
N TRP A 145 0.31 12.30 -18.05
CA TRP A 145 -0.21 10.96 -18.27
C TRP A 145 -0.49 10.26 -16.95
N LYS A 146 -1.67 9.66 -16.82
CA LYS A 146 -2.11 8.98 -15.61
C LYS A 146 -2.61 7.58 -15.94
N TRP A 147 -2.39 6.67 -15.01
CA TRP A 147 -2.92 5.32 -15.08
C TRP A 147 -4.45 5.36 -15.16
N ALA A 148 -5.00 4.76 -16.22
CA ALA A 148 -6.44 4.60 -16.38
C ALA A 148 -6.83 3.27 -15.73
N SER A 149 -7.33 3.35 -14.49
CA SER A 149 -7.75 2.17 -13.74
C SER A 149 -9.03 1.60 -14.34
N ALA A 150 -8.94 0.44 -14.98
CA ALA A 150 -10.08 -0.44 -15.22
C ALA A 150 -10.30 -1.31 -13.96
N GLU A 151 -10.89 -0.69 -12.94
CA GLU A 151 -11.60 -1.30 -11.79
C GLU A 151 -10.83 -1.88 -10.57
N PRO A 152 -11.48 -1.88 -9.37
CA PRO A 152 -12.88 -1.48 -9.13
C PRO A 152 -13.02 0.03 -8.99
N ALA A 153 -14.03 0.57 -9.68
CA ALA A 153 -14.57 1.89 -9.41
C ALA A 153 -14.72 2.06 -7.88
N VAL A 154 -13.96 3.00 -7.32
CA VAL A 154 -14.09 3.41 -5.92
C VAL A 154 -15.56 3.76 -5.60
N PRO A 155 -16.01 3.65 -4.33
CA PRO A 155 -17.41 3.56 -3.86
C PRO A 155 -18.39 4.67 -4.25
N ARG A 156 -17.98 5.66 -5.06
CA ARG A 156 -18.86 6.70 -5.61
C ARG A 156 -20.03 6.13 -6.43
N TRP A 157 -19.91 4.90 -6.96
CA TRP A 157 -20.91 4.31 -7.85
C TRP A 157 -21.70 3.13 -7.25
N GLY A 158 -21.49 2.77 -5.98
CA GLY A 158 -22.15 1.60 -5.39
C GLY A 158 -21.81 0.29 -6.12
N SER A 159 -22.41 -0.82 -5.72
CA SER A 159 -22.17 -2.18 -6.21
C SER A 159 -22.67 -2.43 -7.64
N LEU A 160 -22.23 -1.61 -8.60
CA LEU A 160 -22.45 -1.88 -10.02
C LEU A 160 -21.27 -2.67 -10.55
N GLN A 161 -21.31 -3.96 -10.23
CA GLN A 161 -20.79 -5.04 -11.06
C GLN A 161 -21.97 -5.69 -11.78
#